data_AF-A0A968Z0B9-F1
#
_entry.id   AF-A0A968Z0B9-F1
#
_cell.length_a   1.000
_cell.length_b   1.000
_cell.length_c   1.000
_cell.angle_alpha   90.00
_cell.angle_beta   90.00
_cell.angle_gamma   90.00
#
_symmetry.space_group_name_H-M   'P 1'
#
loop_
_entity.id
_entity.type
_entity.pdbx_description
1 polymer ?
#
loop_
_entity_poly.entity_id
_entity_poly.type
_entity_poly.pdbx_seq_one_letter_code
_entity_poly.pdbx_strand_id
1 'polypeptide(L)'
;MRLHRYSLGRDNYYHSRHWKNGLLLDDVFNGRAFIEEIAGDVYITVRAAYPSGFLGHLCAEVQSLVKSFWQGIDPRLHLPCPTENCKGLLERDEIMESKAEGIPKIRCAVCRKFHDIDGLMVSTAAKPEWQKAVTQLNRGQQEILKAVNTNYDALRGYL
;
A
#
# COMPACT_ATOMS: atom_id res chain seq x y z
N MET A 1 5.18 -15.72 -15.17
CA MET A 1 4.83 -14.64 -14.20
C MET A 1 5.69 -14.81 -12.96
N ARG A 2 6.62 -13.89 -12.67
CA ARG A 2 7.68 -14.07 -11.62
C ARG A 2 7.19 -13.91 -10.18
N LEU A 3 6.06 -13.24 -9.95
CA LEU A 3 5.48 -13.01 -8.62
C LEU A 3 4.66 -14.18 -8.06
N HIS A 4 4.49 -15.28 -8.80
CA HIS A 4 3.66 -16.42 -8.37
C HIS A 4 4.13 -17.04 -7.04
N ARG A 5 5.44 -17.01 -6.76
CA ARG A 5 6.04 -17.46 -5.49
C ARG A 5 5.50 -16.72 -4.25
N TYR A 6 5.03 -15.49 -4.45
CA TYR A 6 4.44 -14.65 -3.41
C TYR A 6 2.91 -14.70 -3.43
N SER A 7 2.29 -15.45 -4.35
CA SER A 7 0.84 -15.59 -4.36
C SER A 7 0.36 -16.27 -3.08
N LEU A 8 -0.73 -15.77 -2.51
CA LEU A 8 -1.46 -16.46 -1.44
C LEU A 8 -1.92 -17.86 -1.86
N GLY A 9 -2.08 -18.10 -3.16
CA GLY A 9 -2.43 -19.39 -3.73
C GLY A 9 -1.25 -20.18 -4.30
N ARG A 10 -0.01 -19.94 -3.84
CA ARG A 10 1.18 -20.67 -4.32
C ARG A 10 1.07 -22.20 -4.17
N ASP A 11 0.43 -22.67 -3.10
CA ASP A 11 0.21 -24.09 -2.83
C ASP A 11 -1.17 -24.56 -3.32
N ASN A 12 -2.15 -23.64 -3.36
CA ASN A 12 -3.50 -23.90 -3.84
C ASN A 12 -4.06 -22.66 -4.54
N TYR A 13 -4.24 -22.76 -5.86
CA TYR A 13 -4.64 -21.61 -6.68
C TYR A 13 -5.97 -20.96 -6.24
N TYR A 14 -6.89 -21.72 -5.64
CA TYR A 14 -8.16 -21.20 -5.11
C TYR A 14 -7.97 -20.15 -4.00
N HIS A 15 -6.78 -20.08 -3.39
CA HIS A 15 -6.44 -19.10 -2.37
C HIS A 15 -5.79 -17.84 -2.96
N SER A 16 -5.56 -17.81 -4.28
CA SER A 16 -5.03 -16.63 -4.97
C SER A 16 -6.01 -15.46 -4.84
N ARG A 17 -5.51 -14.29 -4.45
CA ARG A 17 -6.29 -13.06 -4.35
C ARG A 17 -5.77 -12.05 -5.36
N HIS A 18 -6.41 -12.03 -6.53
CA HIS A 18 -6.16 -11.07 -7.60
C HIS A 18 -7.49 -10.74 -8.29
N TRP A 19 -7.52 -9.59 -8.94
CA TRP A 19 -8.62 -9.11 -9.76
C TRP A 19 -8.04 -8.32 -10.93
N LYS A 20 -8.90 -7.67 -11.73
CA LYS A 20 -8.52 -7.04 -13.00
C LYS A 20 -7.30 -6.11 -12.90
N ASN A 21 -7.24 -5.27 -11.86
CA ASN A 21 -6.23 -4.22 -11.71
C ASN A 21 -5.46 -4.33 -10.39
N GLY A 22 -5.45 -5.49 -9.73
CA GLY A 22 -4.72 -5.61 -8.47
C GLY A 22 -4.55 -7.03 -7.96
N LEU A 23 -3.63 -7.19 -7.02
CA LEU A 23 -3.32 -8.47 -6.40
C LEU A 23 -2.70 -8.31 -5.01
N LEU A 24 -2.86 -9.36 -4.19
CA LEU A 24 -2.31 -9.44 -2.84
C LEU A 24 -1.25 -10.56 -2.76
N LEU A 25 -0.11 -10.23 -2.17
CA LEU A 25 1.07 -11.08 -2.05
C LEU A 25 1.45 -11.31 -0.58
N ASP A 26 2.08 -12.46 -0.31
CA ASP A 26 2.58 -12.87 1.01
C ASP A 26 3.97 -13.53 0.90
N ASP A 27 4.95 -12.96 1.61
CA ASP A 27 6.36 -13.38 1.63
C ASP A 27 6.67 -14.47 2.66
N VAL A 28 5.67 -15.03 3.38
CA VAL A 28 5.84 -16.02 4.47
C VAL A 28 6.52 -15.45 5.72
N PHE A 29 7.59 -14.67 5.55
CA PHE A 29 8.48 -14.18 6.61
C PHE A 29 7.98 -12.94 7.36
N ASN A 30 6.68 -12.60 7.27
CA ASN A 30 5.99 -11.42 7.84
C ASN A 30 5.80 -10.22 6.89
N GLY A 31 5.95 -10.39 5.58
CA GLY A 31 5.65 -9.34 4.60
C GLY A 31 4.37 -9.62 3.82
N ARG A 32 3.44 -8.67 3.78
CA ARG A 32 2.33 -8.67 2.80
C ARG A 32 2.45 -7.47 1.89
N ALA A 33 2.15 -7.67 0.61
CA ALA A 33 2.14 -6.59 -0.35
C ALA A 33 0.81 -6.51 -1.08
N PHE A 34 0.32 -5.29 -1.25
CA PHE A 34 -0.83 -4.98 -2.06
C PHE A 34 -0.34 -4.18 -3.27
N ILE A 35 -0.69 -4.67 -4.47
CA ILE A 35 -0.36 -4.02 -5.73
C ILE A 35 -1.67 -3.67 -6.43
N GLU A 36 -1.80 -2.43 -6.86
CA GLU A 36 -2.95 -1.96 -7.64
C GLU A 36 -2.52 -1.01 -8.76
N GLU A 37 -3.23 -1.08 -9.88
CA GLU A 37 -3.14 -0.11 -10.97
C GLU A 37 -4.25 0.93 -10.80
N ILE A 38 -3.85 2.19 -10.80
CA ILE A 38 -4.73 3.35 -10.71
C ILE A 38 -4.28 4.36 -11.77
N ALA A 39 -5.14 4.60 -12.75
CA ALA A 39 -4.95 5.63 -13.79
C ALA A 39 -3.62 5.50 -14.57
N GLY A 40 -3.16 4.27 -14.80
CA GLY A 40 -1.92 3.96 -15.51
C GLY A 40 -0.69 3.80 -14.61
N ASP A 41 -0.79 4.20 -13.34
CA ASP A 41 0.29 4.04 -12.36
C ASP A 41 0.11 2.77 -11.52
N VAL A 42 1.22 2.10 -11.21
CA VAL A 42 1.23 0.92 -10.35
C VAL A 42 1.66 1.31 -8.94
N TYR A 43 0.74 1.19 -8.00
CA TYR A 43 0.98 1.42 -6.57
C TYR A 43 1.37 0.12 -5.89
N ILE A 44 2.46 0.15 -5.12
CA ILE A 44 2.94 -0.99 -4.35
C ILE A 44 2.98 -0.58 -2.88
N THR A 45 2.17 -1.24 -2.06
CA THR A 45 2.13 -1.04 -0.61
C THR A 45 2.61 -2.30 0.09
N VAL A 46 3.61 -2.18 0.95
CA VAL A 46 4.13 -3.31 1.75
C VAL A 46 3.88 -3.07 3.23
N ARG A 47 3.37 -4.09 3.91
CA ARG A 47 3.25 -4.14 5.36
C ARG A 47 4.09 -5.30 5.89
N ALA A 48 5.16 -4.95 6.61
CA ALA A 48 6.06 -5.90 7.25
C ALA A 48 6.73 -5.28 8.48
N ALA A 49 7.40 -6.10 9.31
CA ALA A 49 8.28 -5.58 10.36
C ALA A 49 9.47 -4.78 9.77
N TYR A 50 9.99 -5.23 8.62
CA TYR A 50 11.06 -4.56 7.85
C TYR A 50 10.64 -4.49 6.37
N PRO A 51 9.87 -3.47 5.95
CA PRO A 51 9.23 -3.44 4.64
C PRO A 51 10.18 -3.14 3.48
N SER A 52 11.32 -2.49 3.74
CA SER A 52 12.23 -1.97 2.72
C SER A 52 12.75 -3.02 1.74
N GLY A 53 13.16 -4.19 2.25
CA GLY A 53 13.68 -5.28 1.43
C GLY A 53 12.64 -5.84 0.46
N PHE A 54 11.44 -6.18 0.98
CA PHE A 54 10.37 -6.74 0.15
C PHE A 54 9.82 -5.70 -0.83
N LEU A 55 9.63 -4.45 -0.40
CA LEU A 55 9.21 -3.35 -1.28
C LEU A 55 10.22 -3.12 -2.41
N GLY A 56 11.52 -3.04 -2.08
CA GLY A 56 12.58 -2.88 -3.08
C GLY A 56 12.60 -4.02 -4.10
N HIS A 57 12.42 -5.27 -3.65
CA HIS A 57 12.33 -6.42 -4.53
C HIS A 57 11.12 -6.33 -5.48
N LEU A 58 9.93 -6.00 -4.96
CA LEU A 58 8.73 -5.87 -5.78
C LEU A 58 8.85 -4.73 -6.80
N CYS A 59 9.37 -3.57 -6.40
CA CYS A 59 9.61 -2.46 -7.32
C CYS A 59 10.56 -2.86 -8.47
N ALA A 60 11.65 -3.56 -8.15
CA ALA A 60 12.61 -4.01 -9.15
C ALA A 60 12.00 -5.05 -10.12
N GLU A 61 11.23 -6.00 -9.60
CA GLU A 61 10.52 -6.99 -10.44
C GLU A 61 9.50 -6.33 -11.37
N VAL A 62 8.70 -5.38 -10.86
CA VAL A 62 7.71 -4.65 -11.67
C VAL A 62 8.41 -3.82 -12.75
N GLN A 63 9.44 -3.06 -12.40
CA GLN A 63 10.22 -2.31 -13.39
C GLN A 63 10.84 -3.22 -14.46
N SER A 64 11.39 -4.38 -14.06
CA SER A 64 11.94 -5.38 -14.98
C SER A 64 10.88 -5.93 -15.93
N LEU A 65 9.69 -6.25 -15.42
CA LEU A 65 8.56 -6.70 -16.24
C LEU A 65 8.12 -5.62 -17.23
N VAL A 66 8.02 -4.36 -16.79
CA VAL A 66 7.64 -3.25 -17.67
C VAL A 66 8.67 -3.07 -18.79
N LYS A 67 9.96 -2.98 -18.44
CA LYS A 67 11.05 -2.79 -19.42
C LYS A 67 11.20 -3.95 -20.40
N SER A 68 10.93 -5.18 -19.95
CA SER A 68 11.04 -6.37 -20.81
C SER A 68 9.85 -6.55 -21.76
N PHE A 69 8.65 -6.13 -21.33
CA PHE A 69 7.43 -6.33 -22.12
C PHE A 69 7.13 -5.15 -23.06
N TRP A 70 7.35 -3.91 -22.61
CA TRP A 70 7.11 -2.70 -23.40
C TRP A 70 8.40 -1.99 -23.75
N GLN A 71 8.80 -2.11 -25.02
CA GLN A 71 9.93 -1.37 -25.55
C GLN A 71 9.62 0.13 -25.58
N GLY A 72 10.54 0.95 -25.06
CA GLY A 72 10.41 2.41 -25.07
C GLY A 72 9.69 3.02 -23.86
N ILE A 73 9.18 2.21 -22.93
CA ILE A 73 8.65 2.72 -21.64
C ILE A 73 9.78 2.73 -20.61
N ASP A 74 9.98 3.88 -19.96
CA ASP A 74 10.90 4.03 -18.83
C ASP A 74 10.13 4.19 -17.51
N PRO A 75 9.91 3.11 -16.74
CA PRO A 75 9.19 3.17 -15.48
C PRO A 75 10.00 3.87 -14.38
N ARG A 76 9.48 5.01 -13.93
CA ARG A 76 10.04 5.81 -12.82
C ARG A 76 9.41 5.43 -11.49
N LEU A 77 10.24 5.34 -10.44
CA LEU A 77 9.76 5.08 -9.09
C LEU A 77 9.51 6.39 -8.35
N HIS A 78 8.37 6.46 -7.68
CA HIS A 78 7.99 7.62 -6.90
C HIS A 78 7.62 7.21 -5.47
N LEU A 79 7.92 8.09 -4.51
CA LEU A 79 7.49 7.98 -3.13
C LEU A 79 6.39 9.00 -2.83
N PRO A 80 5.31 8.63 -2.11
CA PRO A 80 4.32 9.60 -1.68
C PRO A 80 4.93 10.57 -0.67
N CYS A 81 4.56 11.85 -0.79
CA CYS A 81 4.94 12.86 0.19
C CYS A 81 4.37 12.49 1.57
N PRO A 82 5.20 12.48 2.64
CA PRO A 82 4.75 12.08 3.98
C PRO A 82 3.92 13.18 4.69
N THR A 83 3.77 14.36 4.08
CA THR A 83 2.93 15.42 4.65
C THR A 83 1.46 15.00 4.58
N GLU A 84 0.76 15.06 5.71
CA GLU A 84 -0.67 14.76 5.79
C GLU A 84 -1.47 15.52 4.72
N ASN A 85 -2.40 14.81 4.05
CA ASN A 85 -3.24 15.31 2.97
C ASN A 85 -2.50 15.87 1.73
N CYS A 86 -1.18 15.66 1.63
CA CYS A 86 -0.42 16.02 0.43
C CYS A 86 -0.48 14.88 -0.60
N LYS A 87 -0.74 15.24 -1.87
CA LYS A 87 -0.73 14.30 -3.00
C LYS A 87 0.56 14.36 -3.82
N GLY A 88 1.61 14.98 -3.27
CA GLY A 88 2.89 15.09 -3.95
C GLY A 88 3.57 13.73 -4.08
N LEU A 89 4.24 13.53 -5.21
CA LEU A 89 5.09 12.38 -5.49
C LEU A 89 6.54 12.88 -5.61
N LEU A 90 7.47 12.16 -4.98
CA LEU A 90 8.90 12.46 -4.99
C LEU A 90 9.59 11.40 -5.84
N GLU A 91 10.29 11.79 -6.91
CA GLU A 91 10.99 10.84 -7.77
C GLU A 91 12.18 10.24 -7.01
N ARG A 92 12.26 8.90 -7.01
CA ARG A 92 13.27 8.17 -6.23
C ARG A 92 14.68 8.49 -6.71
N ASP A 93 14.87 8.63 -8.02
CA ASP A 93 16.20 8.84 -8.56
C ASP A 93 16.73 10.23 -8.18
N GLU A 94 15.88 11.27 -8.17
CA GLU A 94 16.22 12.60 -7.63
C GLU A 94 16.60 12.55 -6.13
N ILE A 95 15.92 11.71 -5.34
CA ILE A 95 16.27 11.48 -3.93
C ILE A 95 17.66 10.84 -3.81
N MET A 96 17.95 9.84 -4.65
CA MET A 96 19.23 9.15 -4.64
C MET A 96 20.37 10.06 -5.10
N GLU A 97 20.14 10.88 -6.13
CA GLU A 97 21.08 11.90 -6.61
C GLU A 97 21.37 12.94 -5.53
N SER A 98 20.32 13.51 -4.92
CA SER A 98 20.48 14.45 -3.80
C SER A 98 21.30 13.86 -2.66
N LYS A 99 21.05 12.59 -2.30
CA LYS A 99 21.82 11.89 -1.27
C LYS A 99 23.28 11.68 -1.67
N ALA A 100 23.55 11.35 -2.94
CA ALA A 100 24.90 11.18 -3.45
C ALA A 100 25.70 12.49 -3.45
N GLU A 101 25.02 13.63 -3.65
CA GLU A 101 25.61 14.98 -3.56
C GLU A 101 25.76 15.49 -2.10
N GLY A 102 25.36 14.69 -1.11
CA GLY A 102 25.43 15.08 0.30
C GLY A 102 24.33 16.07 0.72
N ILE A 103 23.28 16.23 -0.09
CA ILE A 103 22.11 17.04 0.24
C ILE A 103 21.11 16.16 1.00
N PRO A 104 20.89 16.36 2.31
CA PRO A 104 20.11 15.42 3.13
C PRO A 104 18.59 15.59 2.99
N LYS A 105 18.12 16.55 2.19
CA LYS A 105 16.71 16.93 2.11
C LYS A 105 16.25 17.11 0.68
N ILE A 106 15.01 16.67 0.41
CA ILE A 106 14.32 16.94 -0.85
C ILE A 106 13.07 17.79 -0.62
N ARG A 107 12.73 18.67 -1.56
CA ARG A 107 11.56 19.53 -1.46
C ARG A 107 10.39 18.96 -2.26
N CYS A 108 9.24 18.81 -1.63
CA CYS A 108 8.01 18.43 -2.33
C CYS A 108 7.52 19.57 -3.25
N ALA A 109 7.23 19.27 -4.52
CA ALA A 109 6.71 20.27 -5.47
C ALA A 109 5.31 20.79 -5.12
N VAL A 110 4.50 19.99 -4.41
CA VAL A 110 3.10 20.31 -4.07
C VAL A 110 3.02 21.11 -2.76
N CYS A 111 3.41 20.52 -1.63
CA CYS A 111 3.32 21.20 -0.32
C CYS A 111 4.50 22.13 -0.02
N ARG A 112 5.54 22.15 -0.89
CA ARG A 112 6.74 22.99 -0.78
C ARG A 112 7.60 22.77 0.47
N LYS A 113 7.28 21.77 1.31
CA LYS A 113 8.05 21.37 2.50
C LYS A 113 9.29 20.56 2.11
N PHE A 114 10.34 20.70 2.91
CA PHE A 114 11.53 19.86 2.83
C PHE A 114 11.33 18.60 3.68
N HIS A 115 11.74 17.47 3.13
CA HIS A 115 11.70 16.15 3.76
C HIS A 115 13.11 15.59 3.86
N ASP A 116 13.43 15.02 5.01
CA ASP A 116 14.67 14.30 5.24
C ASP A 116 14.70 13.02 4.39
N ILE A 117 15.81 12.81 3.66
CA ILE A 117 15.93 11.67 2.75
C ILE A 117 15.93 10.34 3.49
N ASP A 118 16.64 10.23 4.63
CA ASP A 118 16.69 8.98 5.39
C ASP A 118 15.32 8.66 5.98
N GLY A 119 14.57 9.68 6.44
CA GLY A 119 13.18 9.54 6.86
C GLY A 119 12.24 9.01 5.77
N LEU A 120 12.43 9.42 4.51
CA LEU A 120 11.64 8.91 3.37
C LEU A 120 11.94 7.44 3.06
N MET A 121 13.20 7.03 3.23
CA MET A 121 13.64 5.66 2.93
C MET A 121 13.23 4.65 4.02
N VAL A 122 13.01 5.13 5.25
CA VAL A 122 12.57 4.31 6.40
C VAL A 122 11.03 4.25 6.50
N SER A 123 10.32 5.30 6.07
CA SER A 123 8.89 5.45 6.28
C SER A 123 8.09 5.44 4.98
N THR A 124 7.72 4.25 4.50
CA THR A 124 6.60 4.07 3.55
C THR A 124 5.35 3.53 4.23
N ALA A 125 5.16 3.83 5.52
CA ALA A 125 3.91 3.61 6.22
C ALA A 125 3.29 4.96 6.60
N ALA A 126 2.60 5.59 5.66
CA ALA A 126 1.32 6.15 6.07
C ALA A 126 0.50 4.94 6.54
N LYS A 127 0.41 4.73 7.86
CA LYS A 127 -0.62 3.84 8.39
C LYS A 127 -1.93 4.37 7.79
N PRO A 128 -2.69 3.59 7.00
CA PRO A 128 -4.04 4.01 6.67
C PRO A 128 -4.75 4.33 7.99
N GLU A 129 -5.65 5.31 8.00
CA GLU A 129 -6.49 5.65 9.16
C GLU A 129 -7.47 4.50 9.45
N TRP A 130 -6.96 3.31 9.76
CA TRP A 130 -7.71 2.14 10.16
C TRP A 130 -8.51 2.44 11.42
N GLN A 131 -8.11 3.45 12.20
CA GLN A 131 -8.87 3.97 13.31
C GLN A 131 -10.24 4.47 12.84
N LYS A 132 -10.34 5.24 11.75
CA LYS A 132 -11.63 5.68 11.20
C LYS A 132 -12.46 4.50 10.68
N ALA A 133 -11.83 3.58 9.95
CA ALA A 133 -12.50 2.37 9.46
C ALA A 133 -12.99 1.45 10.59
N VAL A 134 -12.20 1.26 11.64
CA VAL A 134 -12.57 0.47 12.83
C VAL A 134 -13.64 1.17 13.64
N THR A 135 -13.59 2.50 13.79
CA THR A 135 -14.67 3.26 14.44
C THR A 135 -15.99 3.11 13.68
N GLN A 136 -15.96 3.17 12.35
CA GLN A 136 -17.15 2.96 11.52
C GLN A 136 -17.69 1.52 11.64
N LEU A 137 -16.82 0.51 11.62
CA LEU A 137 -17.20 -0.88 11.81
C LEU A 137 -17.81 -1.14 13.20
N ASN A 138 -17.18 -0.64 14.26
CA ASN A 138 -17.67 -0.77 15.63
C ASN A 138 -19.04 -0.10 15.80
N ARG A 139 -19.23 1.08 15.17
CA ARG A 139 -20.51 1.77 15.16
C ARG A 139 -21.58 0.94 14.46
N GLY A 140 -21.30 0.41 13.27
CA GLY A 140 -22.22 -0.47 12.54
C GLY A 140 -22.59 -1.72 13.35
N GLN A 141 -21.63 -2.34 14.04
CA GLN A 141 -21.89 -3.49 14.92
C GLN A 141 -22.83 -3.13 16.09
N GLN A 142 -22.64 -1.96 16.72
CA GLN A 142 -23.53 -1.51 17.79
C GLN A 142 -24.95 -1.21 17.30
N GLU A 143 -25.10 -0.64 16.11
CA GLU A 143 -26.40 -0.38 15.49
C GLU A 143 -27.14 -1.69 15.17
N ILE A 144 -26.44 -2.70 14.64
CA ILE A 144 -27.00 -4.04 14.41
C ILE A 144 -27.42 -4.70 15.73
N LEU A 145 -26.55 -4.68 16.75
CA LEU A 145 -26.86 -5.27 18.06
C LEU A 145 -28.08 -4.64 18.72
N LYS A 146 -28.20 -3.30 18.63
CA LYS A 146 -29.40 -2.58 19.10
C LYS A 146 -30.64 -3.02 18.34
N ALA A 147 -30.59 -3.05 17.01
CA ALA A 147 -31.73 -3.44 16.18
C ALA A 147 -32.19 -4.88 16.49
N VAL A 148 -31.25 -5.82 16.66
CA VAL A 148 -31.55 -7.21 17.03
C VAL A 148 -32.21 -7.30 18.41
N ASN A 149 -31.67 -6.61 19.41
CA ASN A 149 -32.23 -6.63 20.76
C ASN A 149 -33.63 -5.99 20.79
N THR A 150 -33.82 -4.84 20.12
CA THR A 150 -35.14 -4.20 20.06
C THR A 150 -36.18 -5.07 19.35
N ASN A 151 -35.81 -5.78 18.28
CA ASN A 151 -36.72 -6.73 17.62
C ASN A 151 -37.01 -7.96 18.51
N TYR A 152 -36.02 -8.44 19.25
CA TYR A 152 -36.20 -9.56 20.18
C TYR A 152 -37.11 -9.18 21.35
N ASP A 153 -36.95 -7.99 21.91
CA ASP A 153 -37.80 -7.45 22.98
C ASP A 153 -39.24 -7.21 22.48
N ALA A 154 -39.40 -6.73 21.24
CA ALA A 154 -40.71 -6.58 20.62
C ALA A 154 -41.43 -7.93 20.46
N LEU A 155 -40.72 -8.99 20.03
CA LEU A 155 -41.29 -10.34 19.92
C LEU A 155 -41.63 -10.95 21.29
N ARG A 156 -40.89 -10.61 22.34
CA ARG A 156 -41.13 -11.08 23.72
C ARG A 156 -42.36 -10.45 24.37
N GLY A 157 -42.79 -9.27 23.91
CA GLY A 157 -44.01 -8.59 24.38
C GLY A 157 -45.31 -9.12 23.78
N TYR A 158 -45.24 -10.04 22.81
CA TYR A 158 -46.39 -10.66 22.13
C TYR A 158 -46.64 -12.13 22.52
N LEU A 159 -45.86 -12.68 23.46
CA LEU A 159 -46.05 -14.00 24.09
C LEU A 159 -46.54 -13.83 25.53
#